data_AF-A0A7S0GAE9-F1
#
_entry.id   AF-A0A7S0GAE9-F1
#
_cell.length_a   1.000
_cell.length_b   1.000
_cell.length_c   1.000
_cell.angle_alpha   90.00
_cell.angle_beta   90.00
_cell.angle_gamma   90.00
#
_symmetry.space_group_name_H-M   'P 1'
#
loop_
_entity.id
_entity.type
_entity.pdbx_description
1 polymer ?
#
loop_
_entity_poly.entity_id
_entity_poly.type
_entity_poly.pdbx_seq_one_letter_code
_entity_poly.pdbx_strand_id
1 'polypeptide(L)'
;KLFDAFNGSLPDTIVMILIPLYITAWCIPCNVWTYMAFGSIYANWLTLIHSEYPLPWDKFFRKIGFGTSGDHHVHHKFFTFNFGHLFLWFDRVGGTYRSPEQFPRVFTSAA
;
A
#
# COMPACT_ATOMS: atom_id res chain seq x y z
N LYS A 1 -1.00 7.38 -17.17
CA LYS A 1 -1.62 8.62 -16.66
C LYS A 1 -2.77 8.37 -15.67
N LEU A 2 -3.55 7.28 -15.78
CA LEU A 2 -4.53 6.87 -14.75
C LEU A 2 -3.89 6.07 -13.59
N PHE A 3 -2.77 5.40 -13.86
CA PHE A 3 -2.02 4.56 -12.89
C PHE A 3 -0.69 5.19 -12.45
N ASP A 4 -0.57 6.50 -12.61
CA ASP A 4 0.61 7.23 -12.15
C ASP A 4 0.35 7.66 -10.70
N ALA A 5 0.99 6.97 -9.76
CA ALA A 5 0.80 7.16 -8.32
C ALA A 5 1.07 8.59 -7.84
N PHE A 6 1.81 9.39 -8.63
CA PHE A 6 2.17 10.77 -8.29
C PHE A 6 1.29 11.83 -8.95
N ASN A 7 0.33 11.44 -9.80
CA ASN A 7 -0.56 12.36 -10.49
C ASN A 7 -1.70 12.88 -9.57
N GLY A 8 -1.85 12.31 -8.36
CA GLY A 8 -2.77 12.81 -7.33
C GLY A 8 -4.22 12.86 -7.81
N SER A 9 -4.72 11.75 -8.36
CA SER A 9 -6.07 11.74 -8.95
C SER A 9 -7.13 12.06 -7.89
N LEU A 10 -8.08 12.93 -8.24
CA LEU A 10 -9.18 13.29 -7.35
C LEU A 10 -10.00 12.06 -6.92
N PRO A 11 -10.36 11.11 -7.82
CA PRO A 11 -11.07 9.90 -7.43
C PRO A 11 -10.30 9.05 -6.42
N ASP A 12 -9.00 8.81 -6.65
CA ASP A 12 -8.19 7.99 -5.74
C ASP A 12 -8.05 8.67 -4.37
N THR A 13 -7.85 9.99 -4.37
CA THR A 13 -7.79 10.77 -3.12
C THR A 13 -9.08 10.65 -2.32
N ILE A 14 -10.24 10.78 -2.96
CA ILE A 14 -11.53 10.70 -2.27
C ILE A 14 -11.80 9.27 -1.79
N VAL A 15 -11.68 8.27 -2.66
CA VAL A 15 -12.13 6.90 -2.40
C VAL A 15 -11.14 6.12 -1.55
N MET A 16 -9.84 6.34 -1.72
CA MET A 16 -8.79 5.57 -1.02
C MET A 16 -8.26 6.26 0.24
N ILE A 17 -8.45 7.58 0.38
CA ILE A 17 -7.92 8.34 1.52
C ILE A 17 -9.04 8.98 2.33
N LEU A 18 -9.79 9.93 1.75
CA LEU A 18 -10.72 10.76 2.52
C LEU A 18 -11.90 9.97 3.09
N ILE A 19 -12.57 9.16 2.27
CA ILE A 19 -13.72 8.35 2.72
C ILE A 19 -13.30 7.36 3.82
N PRO A 20 -12.23 6.54 3.67
CA PRO A 20 -11.80 5.64 4.73
C PRO A 20 -11.40 6.35 6.03
N LEU A 21 -10.68 7.47 5.96
CA LEU A 21 -10.30 8.25 7.14
C LEU A 21 -11.53 8.86 7.85
N TYR A 22 -12.47 9.41 7.08
CA TYR A 22 -13.72 9.94 7.61
C TYR A 22 -14.52 8.86 8.33
N ILE A 23 -14.70 7.69 7.72
CA ILE A 23 -15.39 6.55 8.34
C ILE A 23 -14.65 6.13 9.62
N THR A 24 -13.32 6.08 9.61
CA THR A 24 -12.50 5.71 10.78
C THR A 24 -12.75 6.65 11.96
N ALA A 25 -12.83 7.96 11.72
CA ALA A 25 -13.11 8.95 12.77
C ALA A 25 -14.50 8.77 13.42
N TRP A 26 -15.46 8.22 12.67
CA TRP A 26 -16.80 7.92 13.17
C TRP A 26 -16.90 6.55 13.85
N CYS A 27 -16.17 5.54 13.36
CA CYS A 27 -16.22 4.18 13.90
C CYS A 27 -15.36 4.01 15.16
N ILE A 28 -14.27 4.75 15.29
CA ILE A 28 -13.30 4.61 16.38
C ILE A 28 -13.27 5.89 17.21
N PRO A 29 -13.64 5.84 18.51
CA PRO A 29 -13.47 6.97 19.40
C PRO A 29 -11.99 7.38 19.45
N CYS A 30 -11.68 8.54 18.87
CA CYS A 30 -10.33 9.07 18.80
C CYS A 30 -10.34 10.56 19.13
N ASN A 31 -9.27 11.03 19.77
CA ASN A 31 -9.02 12.46 19.89
C ASN A 31 -8.23 12.96 18.68
N VAL A 32 -8.15 14.28 18.53
CA VAL A 32 -7.47 14.93 17.40
C VAL A 32 -6.03 14.43 17.22
N TRP A 33 -5.28 14.20 18.30
CA TRP A 33 -3.89 13.74 18.22
C TRP A 33 -3.79 12.30 17.73
N THR A 34 -4.61 11.40 18.26
CA THR A 34 -4.64 10.00 17.81
C THR A 34 -5.06 9.87 16.35
N TYR A 35 -6.02 10.72 15.92
CA TYR A 35 -6.46 10.76 14.53
C TYR A 35 -5.38 11.30 13.59
N MET A 36 -4.72 12.41 13.97
CA MET A 36 -3.61 12.97 13.21
C MET A 36 -2.43 12.01 13.12
N ALA A 37 -2.04 11.38 14.23
CA ALA A 37 -0.98 10.38 14.25
C ALA A 37 -1.29 9.20 13.32
N PHE A 38 -2.52 8.67 13.38
CA PHE A 38 -2.97 7.61 12.48
C PHE A 38 -2.91 8.04 11.01
N GLY A 39 -3.49 9.20 10.68
CA GLY A 39 -3.49 9.74 9.32
C GLY A 39 -2.08 9.97 8.78
N SER A 40 -1.17 10.50 9.61
CA SER A 40 0.23 10.70 9.24
C SER A 40 0.95 9.36 8.99
N ILE A 41 0.78 8.36 9.87
CA ILE A 41 1.38 7.04 9.68
C ILE A 41 0.82 6.38 8.41
N TYR A 42 -0.49 6.42 8.22
CA TYR A 42 -1.18 5.88 7.05
C TYR A 42 -0.66 6.49 5.75
N ALA A 43 -0.58 7.82 5.69
CA ALA A 43 -0.09 8.54 4.51
C ALA A 43 1.39 8.22 4.21
N ASN A 44 2.25 8.21 5.24
CA ASN A 44 3.66 7.85 5.05
C ASN A 44 3.82 6.41 4.57
N TRP A 45 3.04 5.47 5.11
CA TRP A 45 3.09 4.08 4.67
C TRP A 45 2.63 3.93 3.21
N LEU A 46 1.55 4.62 2.82
CA LEU A 46 1.13 4.70 1.41
C LEU A 46 2.23 5.24 0.50
N THR A 47 3.02 6.23 0.94
CA THR A 47 4.17 6.70 0.18
C THR A 47 5.28 5.65 0.10
N LEU A 48 5.61 4.99 1.20
CA LEU A 48 6.71 4.02 1.27
C LEU A 48 6.48 2.78 0.41
N ILE A 49 5.24 2.31 0.25
CA ILE A 49 4.93 1.18 -0.65
C ILE A 49 5.10 1.53 -2.14
N HIS A 50 5.28 2.80 -2.49
CA HIS A 50 5.61 3.23 -3.85
C HIS A 50 7.11 3.50 -4.03
N SER A 51 7.95 3.22 -3.01
CA SER A 51 9.39 3.35 -3.13
C SER A 51 9.94 2.42 -4.21
N GLU A 52 10.80 2.93 -5.08
CA GLU A 52 11.53 2.13 -6.07
C GLU A 52 12.59 1.21 -5.43
N TYR A 53 12.87 1.40 -4.14
CA TYR A 53 13.89 0.67 -3.41
C TYR A 53 13.27 -0.26 -2.35
N PRO A 54 13.87 -1.44 -2.13
CA PRO A 54 13.51 -2.28 -1.00
C PRO A 54 13.99 -1.61 0.29
N LEU A 55 13.14 -1.61 1.30
CA LEU A 55 13.47 -1.07 2.62
C LEU A 55 14.07 -2.17 3.50
N PRO A 56 14.98 -1.84 4.43
CA PRO A 56 15.64 -2.83 5.29
C PRO A 56 14.67 -3.72 6.09
N TRP A 57 13.46 -3.22 6.37
CA TRP A 57 12.44 -3.88 7.16
C TRP A 57 11.36 -4.61 6.35
N ASP A 58 11.40 -4.59 5.01
CA ASP A 58 10.33 -5.16 4.18
C ASP A 58 10.04 -6.62 4.50
N LYS A 59 11.08 -7.43 4.72
CA LYS A 59 10.90 -8.85 5.08
C LYS A 59 10.09 -9.03 6.37
N PHE A 60 10.31 -8.17 7.36
CA PHE A 60 9.59 -8.22 8.62
C PHE A 60 8.11 -7.84 8.41
N PHE A 61 7.85 -6.70 7.77
CA PHE A 61 6.49 -6.22 7.55
C PHE A 61 5.68 -7.15 6.65
N ARG A 62 6.30 -7.68 5.58
CA ARG A 62 5.68 -8.69 4.73
C ARG A 62 5.29 -9.93 5.54
N LYS A 63 6.14 -10.40 6.47
CA LYS A 63 5.84 -11.58 7.30
C LYS A 63 4.56 -11.37 8.12
N ILE A 64 4.42 -10.22 8.77
CA ILE A 64 3.22 -9.89 9.56
C ILE A 64 2.02 -9.45 8.70
N GLY A 65 2.21 -9.32 7.39
CA GLY A 65 1.15 -9.11 6.41
C GLY A 65 0.90 -7.66 6.03
N PHE A 66 1.83 -6.75 6.35
CA PHE A 66 1.85 -5.42 5.77
C PHE A 66 2.47 -5.47 4.37
N GLY A 67 1.83 -4.82 3.41
CA GLY A 67 2.31 -4.67 2.04
C GLY A 67 3.61 -3.86 2.00
N THR A 68 4.53 -4.29 1.14
CA THR A 68 5.82 -3.64 0.93
C THR A 68 5.91 -3.03 -0.47
N SER A 69 6.98 -2.30 -0.74
CA SER A 69 7.22 -1.73 -2.08
C SER A 69 7.23 -2.80 -3.18
N GLY A 70 7.76 -3.99 -2.88
CA GLY A 70 7.76 -5.10 -3.84
C GLY A 70 6.38 -5.67 -4.11
N ASP A 71 5.57 -5.81 -3.07
CA ASP A 71 4.21 -6.35 -3.22
C ASP A 71 3.35 -5.41 -4.07
N HIS A 72 3.50 -4.10 -3.86
CA HIS A 72 2.76 -3.09 -4.61
C HIS A 72 3.30 -2.87 -6.04
N HIS A 73 4.60 -3.06 -6.29
CA HIS A 73 5.13 -3.14 -7.65
C HIS A 73 4.57 -4.32 -8.44
N VAL A 74 4.39 -5.48 -7.81
CA VAL A 74 3.72 -6.63 -8.44
C VAL A 74 2.29 -6.25 -8.86
N HIS A 75 1.57 -5.51 -8.01
CA HIS A 75 0.25 -4.97 -8.35
C HIS A 75 0.30 -4.06 -9.59
N HIS A 76 1.14 -3.04 -9.60
CA HIS A 76 1.26 -2.13 -10.74
C HIS A 76 1.78 -2.78 -12.02
N LYS A 77 2.50 -3.91 -11.91
CA LYS A 77 3.00 -4.64 -13.07
C LYS A 77 1.94 -5.51 -13.72
N PHE A 78 1.15 -6.22 -12.93
CA PHE A 78 0.26 -7.28 -13.43
C PHE A 78 -1.23 -6.94 -13.32
N PHE A 79 -1.63 -5.99 -12.48
CA PHE A 79 -3.01 -5.56 -12.23
C PHE A 79 -4.01 -6.67 -11.87
N THR A 80 -3.51 -7.87 -11.57
CA THR A 80 -4.31 -9.10 -11.36
C THR A 80 -3.94 -9.82 -10.06
N PHE A 81 -2.91 -9.34 -9.37
CA PHE A 81 -2.39 -9.88 -8.12
C PHE A 81 -2.16 -8.74 -7.13
N ASN A 82 -2.08 -9.09 -5.83
CA ASN A 82 -1.75 -8.17 -4.74
C ASN A 82 -2.64 -6.91 -4.72
N PHE A 83 -3.97 -7.09 -4.67
CA PHE A 83 -4.93 -5.98 -4.67
C PHE A 83 -4.90 -5.15 -3.38
N GLY A 84 -4.51 -5.77 -2.27
CA GLY A 84 -4.34 -5.10 -0.99
C GLY A 84 -3.17 -4.12 -1.03
N HIS A 85 -3.49 -2.82 -0.94
CA HIS A 85 -2.47 -1.77 -0.87
C HIS A 85 -1.59 -1.90 0.38
N LEU A 86 -2.22 -1.91 1.57
CA LEU A 86 -1.50 -1.92 2.84
C LEU A 86 -1.43 -3.27 3.52
N PHE A 87 -2.41 -4.14 3.29
CA PHE A 87 -2.54 -5.41 3.98
C PHE A 87 -2.63 -6.56 2.99
N LEU A 88 -1.70 -7.50 3.12
CA LEU A 88 -1.61 -8.72 2.31
C LEU A 88 -2.58 -9.81 2.78
N TRP A 89 -3.24 -9.64 3.94
CA TRP A 89 -4.11 -10.66 4.50
C TRP A 89 -5.26 -11.02 3.55
N PHE A 90 -5.89 -10.02 2.94
CA PHE A 90 -6.98 -10.24 2.00
C PHE A 90 -6.50 -10.98 0.75
N ASP A 91 -5.31 -10.65 0.24
CA ASP A 91 -4.75 -11.37 -0.90
C ASP A 91 -4.33 -12.80 -0.58
N ARG A 92 -3.87 -13.05 0.65
CA ARG A 92 -3.53 -14.40 1.12
C ARG A 92 -4.79 -15.25 1.26
N VAL A 93 -5.84 -14.71 1.86
CA VAL A 93 -7.13 -15.38 2.03
C VAL A 93 -7.82 -15.57 0.67
N GLY A 94 -7.76 -14.57 -0.20
CA GLY A 94 -8.37 -14.59 -1.53
C GLY A 94 -7.56 -15.32 -2.61
N GLY A 95 -6.34 -15.78 -2.31
CA GLY A 95 -5.48 -16.50 -3.26
C GLY A 95 -4.84 -15.64 -4.35
N THR A 96 -4.96 -14.31 -4.25
CA THR A 96 -4.44 -13.32 -5.21
C THR A 96 -3.02 -12.86 -4.88
N TYR A 97 -2.44 -13.32 -3.77
CA TYR A 97 -1.07 -12.99 -3.37
C TYR A 97 -0.03 -13.64 -4.30
N ARG A 98 0.97 -12.86 -4.72
CA ARG A 98 2.19 -13.29 -5.40
C ARG A 98 3.40 -12.61 -4.77
N SER A 99 4.41 -13.41 -4.43
CA SER A 99 5.63 -12.91 -3.80
C SER A 99 6.47 -12.13 -4.83
N PRO A 100 6.98 -10.93 -4.49
CA PRO A 100 7.88 -10.18 -5.37
C PRO A 100 9.19 -10.93 -5.67
N GLU A 101 9.58 -11.88 -4.82
CA GLU A 101 10.76 -12.75 -5.05
C GLU A 101 10.60 -13.67 -6.26
N GLN A 102 9.37 -13.94 -6.70
CA GLN A 102 9.08 -14.68 -7.92
C GLN A 102 9.38 -13.85 -9.19
N PHE A 103 9.57 -12.53 -9.03
CA PHE A 103 9.78 -11.58 -10.12
C PHE A 103 10.98 -10.66 -9.84
N PRO A 104 12.20 -11.19 -9.69
CA PRO A 104 13.38 -10.41 -9.27
C PRO A 104 13.74 -9.28 -10.22
N ARG A 105 13.35 -9.37 -11.51
CA ARG A 105 13.56 -8.30 -12.50
C ARG A 105 12.70 -7.05 -12.27
N VAL A 106 11.75 -7.07 -11.34
CA VAL A 106 10.82 -5.95 -11.08
C VAL A 106 11.52 -4.76 -10.42
N PHE A 107 12.65 -4.99 -9.71
CA PHE A 107 13.43 -3.93 -9.07
C PHE A 107 14.69 -3.51 -9.83
N THR A 108 15.07 -4.22 -10.89
CA THR A 108 16.35 -4.00 -11.60
C THR A 108 16.20 -3.41 -13.00
N SER A 109 14.98 -3.10 -13.47
CA SER A 109 14.76 -2.58 -14.82
C SER A 109 14.51 -1.06 -14.88
N ALA A 110 14.96 -0.31 -13.87
CA ALA A 110 15.14 1.13 -13.97
C ALA A 110 16.63 1.43 -14.25
N ALA A 111 17.01 1.31 -15.52
CA ALA A 111 18.22 1.91 -16.11
C ALA A 111 17.98 2.11 -17.62
#